data_AF-A0A3D0QWK1-F1
#
_entry.id   AF-A0A3D0QWK1-F1
#
_cell.length_a   1.000
_cell.length_b   1.000
_cell.length_c   1.000
_cell.angle_alpha   90.00
_cell.angle_beta   90.00
_cell.angle_gamma   90.00
#
_symmetry.space_group_name_H-M   'P 1'
#
loop_
_entity.id
_entity.type
_entity.pdbx_description
1 polymer ?
#
loop_
_entity_poly.entity_id
_entity_poly.type
_entity_poly.pdbx_seq_one_letter_code
_entity_poly.pdbx_strand_id
1 'polypeptide(L)'
;MYQLWSATVARALTAAHDDPLRAINVQVVLDDVSASSPVADGTYDTLKASLGTDTSRSSFVTLCPASRSCLGDPARGNSVSHNKYVLFSSAGGGSLRNVVVQTSSNLTPSSYDKYWNSSTTVTGNSTLYNAYVAYFQKLKAKNYSTWKYSSTSAGAQKAYFFPRAGTTNSSDTVVGILNNVDCSWSDSTGTHRTGIRLAMFTLTRQGVADKLAGLRRAGCYVDIVYTNMDAGTWRALHFSGGPRVRCYDYDDDGDSTTERMVMHSKYLLIDGWYYGRRDKVLWTGSANYSTPGLRSNDEALLKVNDDATAAAYRSNFDAVSGAAVPGAADNVTECKS
;
A
#
# COMPACT_ATOMS: atom_id res chain seq x y z
N MET A 1 -3.25 -2.06 -11.57
CA MET A 1 -3.13 -3.04 -10.48
C MET A 1 -1.91 -3.90 -10.76
N TYR A 2 -1.10 -4.15 -9.75
CA TYR A 2 0.06 -5.04 -9.85
C TYR A 2 -0.36 -6.49 -9.64
N GLN A 3 0.02 -7.38 -10.57
CA GLN A 3 -0.22 -8.83 -10.49
C GLN A 3 -1.67 -9.19 -10.15
N LEU A 4 -2.52 -9.20 -11.17
CA LEU A 4 -3.83 -9.83 -11.13
C LEU A 4 -3.74 -11.20 -11.80
N TRP A 5 -3.47 -12.22 -10.99
CA TRP A 5 -3.40 -13.64 -11.37
C TRP A 5 -4.40 -14.43 -10.54
N SER A 6 -5.67 -14.14 -10.77
CA SER A 6 -6.75 -14.79 -10.06
C SER A 6 -7.90 -15.03 -11.02
N ALA A 7 -7.94 -16.23 -11.58
CA ALA A 7 -9.03 -16.67 -12.44
C ALA A 7 -10.42 -16.48 -11.79
N THR A 8 -10.52 -16.60 -10.46
CA THR A 8 -11.77 -16.33 -9.72
C THR A 8 -12.20 -14.86 -9.82
N VAL A 9 -11.27 -13.93 -9.59
CA VAL A 9 -11.56 -12.49 -9.75
C VAL A 9 -11.85 -12.15 -11.21
N ALA A 10 -11.09 -12.70 -12.15
CA ALA A 10 -11.29 -12.51 -13.58
C ALA A 10 -12.72 -12.91 -14.00
N ARG A 11 -13.14 -14.13 -13.64
CA ARG A 11 -14.50 -14.62 -13.92
C ARG A 11 -15.59 -13.79 -13.24
N ALA A 12 -15.35 -13.28 -12.03
CA ALA A 12 -16.32 -12.42 -11.37
C ALA A 12 -16.50 -11.08 -12.10
N LEU A 13 -15.40 -10.50 -12.62
CA LEU A 13 -15.43 -9.27 -13.40
C LEU A 13 -16.09 -9.48 -14.76
N THR A 14 -15.76 -10.55 -15.49
CA THR A 14 -16.40 -10.85 -16.79
C THR A 14 -17.87 -11.18 -16.59
N ALA A 15 -18.24 -11.98 -15.59
CA ALA A 15 -19.65 -12.26 -15.29
C ALA A 15 -20.44 -10.99 -14.90
N ALA A 16 -19.81 -10.01 -14.25
CA ALA A 16 -20.47 -8.73 -13.97
C ALA A 16 -20.72 -7.92 -15.25
N HIS A 17 -19.84 -8.05 -16.24
CA HIS A 17 -19.95 -7.38 -17.53
C HIS A 17 -20.93 -8.08 -18.49
N ASP A 18 -20.77 -9.39 -18.65
CA ASP A 18 -21.44 -10.20 -19.67
C ASP A 18 -22.90 -10.54 -19.30
N ASP A 19 -23.25 -10.55 -18.00
CA ASP A 19 -24.62 -10.79 -17.55
C ASP A 19 -25.52 -9.61 -17.95
N PRO A 20 -26.49 -9.78 -18.86
CA PRO A 20 -27.31 -8.69 -19.37
C PRO A 20 -28.23 -8.06 -18.31
N LEU A 21 -28.48 -8.75 -17.19
CA LEU A 21 -29.24 -8.19 -16.07
C LEU A 21 -28.38 -7.26 -15.20
N ARG A 22 -27.06 -7.40 -15.24
CA ARG A 22 -26.12 -6.54 -14.50
C ARG A 22 -25.52 -5.46 -15.40
N ALA A 23 -25.01 -5.87 -16.57
CA ALA A 23 -24.40 -5.04 -17.60
C ALA A 23 -23.42 -4.00 -17.03
N ILE A 24 -22.55 -4.43 -16.10
CA ILE A 24 -21.65 -3.51 -15.40
C ILE A 24 -20.52 -3.09 -16.35
N ASN A 25 -20.20 -1.80 -16.33
CA ASN A 25 -19.02 -1.28 -17.00
C ASN A 25 -17.78 -1.59 -16.15
N VAL A 26 -16.85 -2.37 -16.71
CA VAL A 26 -15.65 -2.84 -16.01
C VAL A 26 -14.41 -2.29 -16.69
N GLN A 27 -13.64 -1.49 -15.97
CA GLN A 27 -12.42 -0.86 -16.46
C GLN A 27 -11.23 -1.32 -15.63
N VAL A 28 -10.23 -1.90 -16.29
CA VAL A 28 -9.06 -2.46 -15.62
C VAL A 28 -7.78 -1.89 -16.24
N VAL A 29 -6.91 -1.32 -15.40
CA VAL A 29 -5.53 -0.98 -15.77
C VAL A 29 -4.62 -1.89 -14.96
N LEU A 30 -3.76 -2.65 -15.63
CA LEU A 30 -2.84 -3.61 -15.02
C LEU A 30 -1.38 -3.21 -15.30
N ASP A 31 -0.47 -3.62 -14.42
CA ASP A 31 0.95 -3.65 -14.75
C ASP A 31 1.24 -4.71 -15.83
N ASP A 32 2.26 -4.50 -16.66
CA ASP A 32 2.56 -5.39 -17.78
C ASP A 32 2.86 -6.83 -17.33
N VAL A 33 3.45 -7.00 -16.14
CA VAL A 33 3.74 -8.32 -15.56
C VAL A 33 2.50 -9.18 -15.38
N SER A 34 1.31 -8.58 -15.32
CA SER A 34 0.06 -9.33 -15.24
C SER A 34 -0.19 -10.19 -16.48
N ALA A 35 0.47 -9.88 -17.60
CA ALA A 35 0.42 -10.63 -18.84
C ALA A 35 1.79 -11.20 -19.25
N SER A 36 2.90 -10.50 -18.97
CA SER A 36 4.23 -10.86 -19.47
C SER A 36 5.00 -11.82 -18.56
N SER A 37 4.57 -12.00 -17.31
CA SER A 37 5.27 -12.86 -16.35
C SER A 37 5.17 -14.34 -16.75
N PRO A 38 6.26 -15.14 -16.59
CA PRO A 38 6.21 -16.59 -16.82
C PRO A 38 5.21 -17.35 -15.94
N VAL A 39 4.81 -16.76 -14.80
CA VAL A 39 3.86 -17.36 -13.85
C VAL A 39 2.44 -16.77 -13.96
N ALA A 40 2.15 -15.99 -15.01
CA ALA A 40 0.81 -15.45 -15.24
C ALA A 40 -0.22 -16.57 -15.57
N ASP A 41 -1.41 -16.52 -14.97
CA ASP A 41 -2.41 -17.60 -14.99
C ASP A 41 -3.48 -17.47 -16.09
N GLY A 42 -3.22 -16.70 -17.16
CA GLY A 42 -4.19 -16.42 -18.23
C GLY A 42 -5.33 -15.46 -17.83
N THR A 43 -5.29 -14.88 -16.63
CA THR A 43 -6.29 -13.89 -16.19
C THR A 43 -6.40 -12.70 -17.14
N TYR A 44 -5.28 -12.16 -17.61
CA TYR A 44 -5.30 -11.05 -18.56
C TYR A 44 -6.04 -11.42 -19.86
N ASP A 45 -5.79 -12.59 -20.41
CA ASP A 45 -6.43 -13.05 -21.65
C ASP A 45 -7.94 -13.26 -21.47
N THR A 46 -8.35 -13.77 -20.31
CA THR A 46 -9.77 -13.89 -19.93
C THR A 46 -10.46 -12.52 -19.92
N LEU A 47 -9.84 -11.52 -19.26
CA LEU A 47 -10.38 -10.16 -19.22
C LEU A 47 -10.38 -9.52 -20.62
N LYS A 48 -9.33 -9.74 -21.40
CA LYS A 48 -9.19 -9.21 -22.76
C LYS A 48 -10.27 -9.74 -23.69
N ALA A 49 -10.61 -11.03 -23.59
CA ALA A 49 -11.63 -11.66 -24.41
C ALA A 49 -13.05 -11.10 -24.15
N SER A 50 -13.39 -10.84 -22.88
CA SER A 50 -14.72 -10.32 -22.50
C SER A 50 -14.82 -8.80 -22.58
N LEU A 51 -13.85 -8.06 -22.04
CA LEU A 51 -13.92 -6.60 -21.92
C LEU A 51 -13.38 -5.86 -23.15
N GLY A 52 -12.50 -6.49 -23.94
CA GLY A 52 -11.74 -5.82 -25.00
C GLY A 52 -10.62 -4.91 -24.46
N THR A 53 -9.84 -4.31 -25.38
CA THR A 53 -8.68 -3.45 -25.03
C THR A 53 -8.84 -1.99 -25.48
N ASP A 54 -9.95 -1.65 -26.11
CA ASP A 54 -10.22 -0.28 -26.56
C ASP A 54 -10.67 0.60 -25.38
N THR A 55 -9.73 1.42 -24.90
CA THR A 55 -9.96 2.30 -23.74
C THR A 55 -10.96 3.45 -23.97
N SER A 56 -11.49 3.60 -25.19
CA SER A 56 -12.61 4.49 -25.50
C SER A 56 -13.99 3.89 -25.20
N ARG A 57 -14.06 2.56 -25.05
CA ARG A 57 -15.28 1.83 -24.68
C ARG A 57 -15.56 1.93 -23.18
N SER A 58 -16.78 1.60 -22.78
CA SER A 58 -17.21 1.68 -21.38
C SER A 58 -16.58 0.61 -20.50
N SER A 59 -16.32 -0.57 -21.06
CA SER A 59 -15.51 -1.64 -20.48
C SER A 59 -14.23 -1.84 -21.27
N PHE A 60 -13.13 -2.16 -20.58
CA PHE A 60 -11.84 -2.53 -21.18
C PHE A 60 -10.89 -3.12 -20.14
N VAL A 61 -9.87 -3.82 -20.62
CA VAL A 61 -8.61 -4.06 -19.89
C VAL A 61 -7.44 -3.47 -20.66
N THR A 62 -6.48 -2.87 -19.96
CA THR A 62 -5.27 -2.33 -20.56
C THR A 62 -4.06 -2.51 -19.66
N LEU A 63 -2.87 -2.62 -20.25
CA LEU A 63 -1.60 -2.76 -19.53
C LEU A 63 -0.83 -1.44 -19.52
N CYS A 64 -0.12 -1.12 -18.45
CA CYS A 64 0.94 -0.12 -18.48
C CYS A 64 2.02 -0.53 -19.52
N PRO A 65 2.86 0.42 -19.99
CA PRO A 65 3.86 0.10 -20.99
C PRO A 65 4.83 -0.99 -20.49
N ALA A 66 5.37 -1.79 -21.40
CA ALA A 66 6.24 -2.92 -21.04
C ALA A 66 7.42 -2.48 -20.17
N SER A 67 7.66 -3.25 -19.10
CA SER A 67 8.74 -3.09 -18.11
C SER A 67 8.75 -1.73 -17.40
N ARG A 68 7.60 -1.06 -17.31
CA ARG A 68 7.47 0.23 -16.59
C ARG A 68 6.06 0.52 -16.09
N SER A 69 6.01 1.40 -15.10
CA SER A 69 4.77 2.00 -14.62
C SER A 69 4.07 2.87 -15.68
N CYS A 70 2.80 3.19 -15.46
CA CYS A 70 2.01 4.05 -16.34
C CYS A 70 2.44 5.53 -16.26
N LEU A 71 2.88 6.02 -15.09
CA LEU A 71 3.12 7.44 -14.84
C LEU A 71 4.55 7.75 -14.36
N GLY A 72 5.39 6.72 -14.20
CA GLY A 72 6.81 6.85 -13.90
C GLY A 72 7.61 7.43 -15.06
N ASP A 73 8.43 8.43 -14.73
CA ASP A 73 9.43 8.97 -15.63
C ASP A 73 10.51 7.90 -15.91
N PRO A 74 10.68 7.46 -17.17
CA PRO A 74 11.69 6.46 -17.53
C PRO A 74 13.12 6.86 -17.13
N ALA A 75 13.42 8.16 -17.00
CA ALA A 75 14.72 8.64 -16.53
C ALA A 75 15.01 8.30 -15.05
N ARG A 76 14.01 7.81 -14.30
CA ARG A 76 14.12 7.40 -12.89
C ARG A 76 14.40 5.91 -12.72
N GLY A 77 14.68 5.19 -13.81
CA GLY A 77 15.00 3.76 -13.81
C GLY A 77 13.76 2.87 -13.79
N ASN A 78 13.96 1.62 -13.35
CA ASN A 78 12.89 0.61 -13.33
C ASN A 78 11.71 1.08 -12.48
N SER A 79 10.50 0.78 -12.97
CA SER A 79 9.25 1.09 -12.29
C SER A 79 8.19 0.07 -12.63
N VAL A 80 7.15 0.03 -11.81
CA VAL A 80 5.96 -0.80 -12.04
C VAL A 80 4.71 -0.04 -11.61
N SER A 81 3.56 -0.39 -12.18
CA SER A 81 2.27 0.02 -11.68
C SER A 81 1.89 -0.80 -10.46
N HIS A 82 2.36 -0.35 -9.29
CA HIS A 82 2.28 -1.10 -8.06
C HIS A 82 0.96 -0.87 -7.29
N ASN A 83 0.02 -0.10 -7.85
CA ASN A 83 -1.31 0.14 -7.29
C ASN A 83 -2.08 -1.13 -6.96
N LYS A 84 -2.80 -1.13 -5.82
CA LYS A 84 -3.85 -2.11 -5.49
C LYS A 84 -5.05 -1.40 -4.85
N TYR A 85 -5.95 -0.93 -5.70
CA TYR A 85 -7.22 -0.36 -5.27
C TYR A 85 -8.32 -0.78 -6.23
N VAL A 86 -9.56 -0.77 -5.73
CA VAL A 86 -10.77 -1.06 -6.50
C VAL A 86 -11.80 0.02 -6.20
N LEU A 87 -12.53 0.44 -7.23
CA LEU A 87 -13.57 1.44 -7.14
C LEU A 87 -14.91 0.84 -7.55
N PHE A 88 -15.96 1.09 -6.76
CA PHE A 88 -17.33 0.79 -7.16
C PHE A 88 -18.17 2.06 -7.04
N SER A 89 -18.79 2.50 -8.13
CA SER A 89 -19.76 3.60 -8.07
C SER A 89 -20.96 3.23 -7.21
N SER A 90 -21.33 1.95 -7.21
CA SER A 90 -22.40 1.34 -6.44
C SER A 90 -22.06 -0.11 -6.07
N ALA A 91 -22.41 -0.56 -4.86
CA ALA A 91 -22.34 -1.95 -4.43
C ALA A 91 -23.53 -2.33 -3.53
N GLY A 92 -23.71 -3.63 -3.26
CA GLY A 92 -24.76 -4.14 -2.37
C GLY A 92 -26.18 -3.80 -2.82
N GLY A 93 -26.46 -3.97 -4.13
CA GLY A 93 -27.78 -3.67 -4.71
C GLY A 93 -28.17 -2.18 -4.70
N GLY A 94 -27.25 -1.29 -4.34
CA GLY A 94 -27.53 0.13 -4.26
C GLY A 94 -27.28 0.77 -2.89
N SER A 95 -27.07 -0.04 -1.86
CA SER A 95 -26.91 0.43 -0.48
C SER A 95 -25.60 1.15 -0.23
N LEU A 96 -24.54 0.81 -0.99
CA LEU A 96 -23.24 1.45 -0.92
C LEU A 96 -22.99 2.27 -2.20
N ARG A 97 -22.41 3.45 -2.03
CA ARG A 97 -22.06 4.38 -3.11
C ARG A 97 -20.63 4.84 -2.95
N ASN A 98 -19.97 5.23 -4.03
CA ASN A 98 -18.63 5.85 -3.98
C ASN A 98 -17.64 5.02 -3.15
N VAL A 99 -17.57 3.72 -3.44
CA VAL A 99 -16.78 2.76 -2.67
C VAL A 99 -15.33 2.82 -3.17
N VAL A 100 -14.41 3.07 -2.25
CA VAL A 100 -12.97 3.00 -2.46
C VAL A 100 -12.42 1.89 -1.58
N VAL A 101 -11.84 0.86 -2.19
CA VAL A 101 -11.08 -0.18 -1.49
C VAL A 101 -9.61 0.07 -1.76
N GLN A 102 -8.84 0.40 -0.73
CA GLN A 102 -7.38 0.49 -0.78
C GLN A 102 -6.79 -0.72 -0.07
N THR A 103 -5.88 -1.45 -0.71
CA THR A 103 -5.24 -2.63 -0.11
C THR A 103 -3.74 -2.67 -0.36
N SER A 104 -3.03 -3.49 0.43
CA SER A 104 -1.64 -3.87 0.20
C SER A 104 -1.49 -5.13 -0.66
N SER A 105 -2.59 -5.87 -0.87
CA SER A 105 -2.61 -7.20 -1.49
C SER A 105 -2.53 -7.14 -3.00
N ASN A 106 -1.66 -7.98 -3.58
CA ASN A 106 -1.82 -8.37 -4.98
C ASN A 106 -3.05 -9.30 -5.08
N LEU A 107 -3.49 -9.61 -6.29
CA LEU A 107 -4.57 -10.57 -6.51
C LEU A 107 -3.98 -11.87 -7.08
N THR A 108 -3.19 -12.54 -6.24
CA THR A 108 -2.45 -13.79 -6.54
C THR A 108 -2.73 -14.85 -5.48
N PRO A 109 -2.56 -16.16 -5.78
CA PRO A 109 -2.78 -17.23 -4.79
C PRO A 109 -1.97 -17.05 -3.50
N SER A 110 -0.67 -16.75 -3.61
CA SER A 110 0.20 -16.50 -2.46
C SER A 110 -0.27 -15.34 -1.58
N SER A 111 -0.85 -14.30 -2.18
CA SER A 111 -1.42 -13.19 -1.42
C SER A 111 -2.61 -13.60 -0.55
N TYR A 112 -3.34 -14.64 -0.96
CA TYR A 112 -4.50 -15.14 -0.21
C TYR A 112 -4.08 -16.17 0.85
N ASP A 113 -3.14 -17.05 0.51
CA ASP A 113 -2.84 -18.24 1.30
C ASP A 113 -1.67 -18.06 2.27
N LYS A 114 -0.71 -17.19 1.95
CA LYS A 114 0.57 -17.09 2.69
C LYS A 114 0.81 -15.71 3.32
N TYR A 115 0.17 -14.64 2.82
CA TYR A 115 0.59 -13.27 3.14
C TYR A 115 -0.35 -12.55 4.11
N TRP A 116 0.22 -11.84 5.09
CA TRP A 116 -0.54 -10.90 5.94
C TRP A 116 -0.80 -9.58 5.22
N ASN A 117 -1.93 -9.50 4.53
CA ASN A 117 -2.38 -8.30 3.84
C ASN A 117 -3.28 -7.42 4.70
N SER A 118 -3.44 -6.15 4.29
CA SER A 118 -4.36 -5.21 4.91
C SER A 118 -5.22 -4.53 3.84
N SER A 119 -6.43 -4.12 4.22
CA SER A 119 -7.31 -3.34 3.37
C SER A 119 -8.16 -2.38 4.19
N THR A 120 -8.52 -1.26 3.58
CA THR A 120 -9.50 -0.31 4.10
C THR A 120 -10.52 -0.03 3.02
N THR A 121 -11.80 -0.05 3.40
CA THR A 121 -12.91 0.33 2.54
C THR A 121 -13.55 1.61 3.05
N VAL A 122 -13.67 2.61 2.17
CA VAL A 122 -14.38 3.86 2.43
C VAL A 122 -15.57 3.93 1.50
N THR A 123 -16.75 4.27 2.03
CA THR A 123 -17.98 4.41 1.25
C THR A 123 -18.59 5.79 1.46
N GLY A 124 -19.42 6.23 0.52
CA GLY A 124 -20.16 7.51 0.60
C GLY A 124 -19.33 8.76 0.37
N ASN A 125 -18.00 8.70 0.41
CA ASN A 125 -17.12 9.86 0.24
C ASN A 125 -16.87 10.16 -1.25
N SER A 126 -17.72 11.01 -1.84
CA SER A 126 -17.64 11.41 -3.25
C SER A 126 -16.33 12.11 -3.61
N THR A 127 -15.79 12.97 -2.73
CA THR A 127 -14.51 13.66 -2.96
C THR A 127 -13.35 12.67 -3.07
N LEU A 128 -13.29 11.69 -2.16
CA LEU A 128 -12.26 10.66 -2.18
C LEU A 128 -12.41 9.78 -3.43
N TYR A 129 -13.61 9.29 -3.70
CA TYR A 129 -13.89 8.45 -4.85
C TYR A 129 -13.51 9.13 -6.17
N ASN A 130 -13.92 10.40 -6.35
CA ASN A 130 -13.59 11.16 -7.55
C ASN A 130 -12.08 11.43 -7.68
N ALA A 131 -11.34 11.55 -6.58
CA ALA A 131 -9.88 11.66 -6.62
C ALA A 131 -9.23 10.38 -7.15
N TYR A 132 -9.70 9.21 -6.70
CA TYR A 132 -9.23 7.92 -7.24
C TYR A 132 -9.65 7.70 -8.69
N VAL A 133 -10.88 8.10 -9.08
CA VAL A 133 -11.32 8.06 -10.49
C VAL A 133 -10.41 8.94 -11.35
N ALA A 134 -10.12 10.17 -10.92
CA ALA A 134 -9.22 11.06 -11.65
C ALA A 134 -7.81 10.48 -11.79
N TYR A 135 -7.30 9.83 -10.74
CA TYR A 135 -6.03 9.11 -10.80
C TYR A 135 -6.08 7.92 -11.76
N PHE A 136 -7.15 7.13 -11.73
CA PHE A 136 -7.38 6.02 -12.67
C PHE A 136 -7.37 6.49 -14.13
N GLN A 137 -8.01 7.62 -14.44
CA GLN A 137 -7.98 8.17 -15.81
C GLN A 137 -6.57 8.57 -16.25
N LYS A 138 -5.72 9.06 -15.33
CA LYS A 138 -4.30 9.32 -15.63
C LYS A 138 -3.54 8.02 -15.90
N LEU A 139 -3.73 6.99 -15.07
CA LEU A 139 -3.13 5.67 -15.30
C LEU A 139 -3.54 5.10 -16.67
N LYS A 140 -4.83 5.20 -17.03
CA LYS A 140 -5.35 4.81 -18.34
C LYS A 140 -4.66 5.55 -19.50
N ALA A 141 -4.40 6.84 -19.33
CA ALA A 141 -3.74 7.69 -20.34
C ALA A 141 -2.23 7.44 -20.46
N LYS A 142 -1.57 6.89 -19.42
CA LYS A 142 -0.16 6.47 -19.43
C LYS A 142 0.83 7.59 -19.81
N ASN A 143 0.49 8.83 -19.47
CA ASN A 143 1.25 10.00 -19.90
C ASN A 143 2.16 10.51 -18.77
N TYR A 144 3.32 9.84 -18.61
CA TYR A 144 4.30 10.18 -17.57
C TYR A 144 4.82 11.61 -17.67
N SER A 145 4.95 12.19 -18.87
CA SER A 145 5.58 13.52 -19.04
C SER A 145 4.73 14.65 -18.45
N THR A 146 3.42 14.42 -18.33
CA THR A 146 2.46 15.35 -17.70
C THR A 146 2.16 15.02 -16.25
N TRP A 147 2.70 13.91 -15.73
CA TRP A 147 2.43 13.47 -14.38
C TRP A 147 3.02 14.44 -13.35
N LYS A 148 2.23 14.71 -12.32
CA LYS A 148 2.66 15.42 -11.12
C LYS A 148 2.11 14.69 -9.91
N TYR A 149 2.96 14.52 -8.90
CA TYR A 149 2.54 14.09 -7.57
C TYR A 149 1.30 14.87 -7.14
N SER A 150 0.29 14.17 -6.65
CA SER A 150 -0.98 14.78 -6.27
C SER A 150 -1.51 14.19 -4.98
N SER A 151 -2.30 15.00 -4.27
CA SER A 151 -3.00 14.56 -3.07
C SER A 151 -4.31 15.30 -2.94
N THR A 152 -5.34 14.63 -2.40
CA THR A 152 -6.67 15.20 -2.21
C THR A 152 -7.14 14.95 -0.80
N SER A 153 -7.40 16.01 -0.05
CA SER A 153 -8.07 15.93 1.26
C SER A 153 -9.58 15.76 1.06
N ALA A 154 -10.18 14.84 1.78
CA ALA A 154 -11.59 14.46 1.66
C ALA A 154 -12.19 14.22 3.06
N GLY A 155 -12.11 15.22 3.94
CA GLY A 155 -12.57 15.11 5.33
C GLY A 155 -11.62 14.26 6.18
N ALA A 156 -12.15 13.19 6.78
CA ALA A 156 -11.37 12.23 7.57
C ALA A 156 -10.33 11.45 6.73
N GLN A 157 -10.47 11.46 5.40
CA GLN A 157 -9.55 10.79 4.49
C GLN A 157 -8.67 11.77 3.72
N LYS A 158 -7.49 11.30 3.30
CA LYS A 158 -6.67 11.99 2.29
C LYS A 158 -5.94 10.98 1.42
N ALA A 159 -6.09 11.09 0.10
CA ALA A 159 -5.36 10.26 -0.84
C ALA A 159 -4.07 10.95 -1.29
N TYR A 160 -3.02 10.17 -1.50
CA TYR A 160 -1.77 10.58 -2.14
C TYR A 160 -1.47 9.62 -3.28
N PHE A 161 -1.15 10.18 -4.45
CA PHE A 161 -0.86 9.42 -5.65
C PHE A 161 0.57 9.68 -6.11
N PHE A 162 1.29 8.60 -6.37
CA PHE A 162 2.70 8.56 -6.75
C PHE A 162 2.83 8.21 -8.24
N PRO A 163 3.98 8.51 -8.88
CA PRO A 163 5.28 8.93 -8.31
C PRO A 163 5.39 10.34 -7.71
N ARG A 164 6.34 10.55 -6.78
CA ARG A 164 6.76 11.88 -6.28
C ARG A 164 8.20 12.21 -6.68
N ALA A 165 8.35 13.22 -7.54
CA ALA A 165 9.65 13.74 -7.94
C ALA A 165 10.48 14.27 -6.75
N GLY A 166 11.80 14.20 -6.89
CA GLY A 166 12.78 14.64 -5.89
C GLY A 166 13.86 13.58 -5.64
N THR A 167 14.91 13.97 -4.93
CA THR A 167 16.09 13.12 -4.66
C THR A 167 16.49 13.11 -3.18
N THR A 168 15.80 13.91 -2.35
CA THR A 168 16.17 14.13 -0.94
C THR A 168 15.01 13.81 0.00
N ASN A 169 15.32 13.66 1.28
CA ASN A 169 14.33 13.39 2.33
C ASN A 169 13.30 14.52 2.52
N SER A 170 13.60 15.78 2.16
CA SER A 170 12.61 16.88 2.23
C SER A 170 11.44 16.69 1.26
N SER A 171 11.65 15.91 0.20
CA SER A 171 10.62 15.51 -0.76
C SER A 171 10.05 14.11 -0.50
N ASP A 172 10.35 13.51 0.65
CA ASP A 172 9.81 12.21 1.06
C ASP A 172 8.47 12.41 1.78
N THR A 173 7.42 11.77 1.27
CA THR A 173 6.06 11.90 1.81
C THR A 173 5.95 11.35 3.22
N VAL A 174 6.63 10.25 3.53
CA VAL A 174 6.56 9.59 4.84
C VAL A 174 7.43 10.30 5.86
N VAL A 175 8.62 10.79 5.48
CA VAL A 175 9.40 11.68 6.35
C VAL A 175 8.59 12.94 6.68
N GLY A 176 7.94 13.52 5.67
CA GLY A 176 7.03 14.65 5.84
C GLY A 176 5.87 14.36 6.80
N ILE A 177 5.26 13.17 6.72
CA ILE A 177 4.23 12.71 7.66
C ILE A 177 4.79 12.66 9.09
N LEU A 178 5.91 11.96 9.28
CA LEU A 178 6.55 11.75 10.58
C LEU A 178 7.11 13.04 11.21
N ASN A 179 7.34 14.09 10.43
CA ASN A 179 7.74 15.40 10.95
C ASN A 179 6.66 16.10 11.78
N ASN A 180 5.41 15.65 11.73
CA ASN A 180 4.30 16.23 12.49
C ASN A 180 4.04 15.50 13.82
N VAL A 181 4.92 14.58 14.23
CA VAL A 181 4.77 13.81 15.47
C VAL A 181 5.49 14.53 16.61
N ASP A 182 4.77 14.75 17.70
CA ASP A 182 5.36 15.08 19.00
C ASP A 182 5.30 13.85 19.91
N CYS A 183 6.41 13.52 20.58
CA CYS A 183 6.51 12.26 21.30
C CYS A 183 5.86 12.23 22.67
N SER A 184 5.61 13.40 23.26
CA SER A 184 4.96 13.52 24.56
C SER A 184 3.98 14.67 24.56
N TRP A 185 2.86 14.49 25.25
CA TRP A 185 1.86 15.52 25.48
C TRP A 185 1.29 15.32 26.88
N SER A 186 0.68 16.36 27.46
CA SER A 186 0.07 16.27 28.79
C SER A 186 -1.38 16.76 28.73
N ASP A 187 -2.22 16.12 29.53
CA ASP A 187 -3.58 16.57 29.82
C ASP A 187 -3.88 16.42 31.32
N SER A 188 -5.15 16.55 31.71
CA SER A 188 -5.58 16.42 33.11
C SER A 188 -5.33 15.04 33.72
N THR A 189 -5.06 14.01 32.90
CA THR A 189 -4.78 12.64 33.36
C THR A 189 -3.30 12.32 33.46
N GLY A 190 -2.43 13.24 33.05
CA GLY A 190 -0.98 13.14 33.20
C GLY A 190 -0.22 13.30 31.88
N THR A 191 1.03 12.84 31.89
CA THR A 191 1.90 12.86 30.70
C THR A 191 1.77 11.56 29.92
N HIS A 192 1.50 11.70 28.63
CA HIS A 192 1.30 10.62 27.68
C HIS A 192 2.42 10.60 26.64
N ARG A 193 2.56 9.47 25.95
CA ARG A 193 3.52 9.31 24.87
C ARG A 193 2.83 8.90 23.58
N THR A 194 3.33 9.39 22.46
CA THR A 194 2.82 9.02 21.15
C THR A 194 3.36 7.66 20.73
N GLY A 195 2.46 6.78 20.30
CA GLY A 195 2.78 5.48 19.73
C GLY A 195 2.81 5.51 18.21
N ILE A 196 3.82 4.87 17.64
CA ILE A 196 4.03 4.71 16.20
C ILE A 196 4.15 3.22 15.90
N ARG A 197 3.32 2.73 14.98
CA ARG A 197 3.30 1.34 14.53
C ARG A 197 3.47 1.28 13.03
N LEU A 198 4.47 0.55 12.56
CA LEU A 198 4.76 0.37 11.15
C LEU A 198 4.73 -1.11 10.79
N ALA A 199 3.75 -1.53 10.00
CA ALA A 199 3.79 -2.82 9.32
C ALA A 199 4.17 -2.57 7.86
N MET A 200 5.33 -3.07 7.43
CA MET A 200 5.89 -2.70 6.13
C MET A 200 6.64 -3.85 5.44
N PHE A 201 6.08 -4.39 4.35
CA PHE A 201 6.71 -5.46 3.58
C PHE A 201 8.17 -5.16 3.21
N THR A 202 8.45 -3.97 2.68
CA THR A 202 9.83 -3.53 2.38
C THR A 202 10.08 -2.12 2.92
N LEU A 203 11.11 -1.99 3.77
CA LEU A 203 11.60 -0.72 4.28
C LEU A 203 13.09 -0.55 3.93
N THR A 204 13.37 0.21 2.86
CA THR A 204 14.75 0.48 2.37
C THR A 204 15.03 1.97 2.18
N ARG A 205 14.11 2.84 2.64
CA ARG A 205 14.34 4.29 2.68
C ARG A 205 15.00 4.67 4.00
N GLN A 206 16.32 4.82 3.96
CA GLN A 206 17.15 5.24 5.11
C GLN A 206 16.58 6.45 5.86
N GLY A 207 16.13 7.50 5.14
CA GLY A 207 15.56 8.69 5.77
C GLY A 207 14.30 8.44 6.61
N VAL A 208 13.50 7.43 6.27
CA VAL A 208 12.35 7.00 7.07
C VAL A 208 12.84 6.26 8.32
N ALA A 209 13.81 5.35 8.17
CA ALA A 209 14.40 4.62 9.29
C ALA A 209 15.06 5.55 10.31
N ASP A 210 15.87 6.51 9.85
CA ASP A 210 16.52 7.52 10.68
C ASP A 210 15.50 8.38 11.43
N LYS A 211 14.39 8.74 10.77
CA LYS A 211 13.32 9.52 11.40
C LYS A 211 12.61 8.72 12.49
N LEU A 212 12.31 7.44 12.26
CA LEU A 212 11.70 6.55 13.26
C LEU A 212 12.63 6.33 14.46
N ALA A 213 13.93 6.10 14.21
CA ALA A 213 14.95 6.00 15.25
C ALA A 213 15.07 7.31 16.06
N GLY A 214 14.99 8.46 15.39
CA GLY A 214 14.96 9.78 16.01
C GLY A 214 13.74 9.98 16.91
N LEU A 215 12.55 9.61 16.44
CA LEU A 215 11.31 9.68 17.23
C LEU A 215 11.37 8.74 18.44
N ARG A 216 11.96 7.56 18.30
CA ARG A 216 12.22 6.67 19.44
C ARG A 216 13.12 7.34 20.49
N ARG A 217 14.24 7.94 20.06
CA ARG A 217 15.15 8.69 20.97
C ARG A 217 14.45 9.87 21.63
N ALA A 218 13.55 10.54 20.92
CA ALA A 218 12.73 11.63 21.45
C ALA A 218 11.61 11.17 22.41
N GLY A 219 11.44 9.86 22.61
CA GLY A 219 10.56 9.30 23.63
C GLY A 219 9.27 8.66 23.10
N CYS A 220 9.04 8.61 21.79
CA CYS A 220 7.91 7.89 21.23
C CYS A 220 8.03 6.37 21.49
N TYR A 221 6.89 5.68 21.59
CA TYR A 221 6.87 4.24 21.39
C TYR A 221 6.90 3.96 19.89
N VAL A 222 7.86 3.16 19.43
CA VAL A 222 8.02 2.82 18.02
C VAL A 222 8.12 1.32 17.90
N ASP A 223 7.09 0.71 17.30
CA ASP A 223 6.99 -0.72 17.05
C ASP A 223 6.94 -0.94 15.52
N ILE A 224 7.73 -1.89 15.03
CA ILE A 224 7.89 -2.17 13.60
C ILE A 224 7.78 -3.67 13.37
N VAL A 225 6.93 -4.07 12.43
CA VAL A 225 6.91 -5.42 11.83
C VAL A 225 7.24 -5.28 10.36
N TYR A 226 8.21 -6.05 9.87
CA TYR A 226 8.71 -5.92 8.50
C TYR A 226 8.98 -7.30 7.88
N THR A 227 9.17 -7.36 6.56
CA THR A 227 9.71 -8.56 5.90
C THR A 227 11.12 -8.28 5.40
N ASN A 228 11.29 -7.23 4.61
CA ASN A 228 12.57 -6.89 3.98
C ASN A 228 13.11 -5.54 4.44
N MET A 229 14.39 -5.49 4.80
CA MET A 229 15.16 -4.27 5.04
C MET A 229 16.58 -4.42 4.51
N ASP A 230 17.11 -3.35 3.92
CA ASP A 230 18.54 -3.30 3.63
C ASP A 230 19.37 -3.14 4.92
N ALA A 231 20.67 -3.45 4.82
CA ALA A 231 21.57 -3.42 5.97
C ALA A 231 21.69 -2.04 6.65
N GLY A 232 21.54 -0.95 5.90
CA GLY A 232 21.64 0.42 6.44
C GLY A 232 20.42 0.77 7.29
N THR A 233 19.24 0.53 6.73
CA THR A 233 17.94 0.73 7.36
C THR A 233 17.79 -0.16 8.59
N TRP A 234 18.16 -1.45 8.47
CA TRP A 234 18.14 -2.39 9.59
C TRP A 234 19.00 -1.87 10.74
N ARG A 235 20.25 -1.47 10.48
CA ARG A 235 21.18 -0.99 11.51
C ARG A 235 20.67 0.28 12.21
N ALA A 236 20.05 1.19 11.46
CA ALA A 236 19.51 2.43 12.03
C ALA A 236 18.39 2.17 13.06
N LEU A 237 17.67 1.05 12.94
CA LEU A 237 16.58 0.66 13.82
C LEU A 237 17.00 -0.32 14.92
N HIS A 238 18.16 -0.97 14.80
CA HIS A 238 18.67 -1.97 15.74
C HIS A 238 19.80 -1.42 16.62
N PHE A 239 19.42 -0.61 17.62
CA PHE A 239 20.33 -0.12 18.66
C PHE A 239 19.75 -0.35 20.05
N SER A 240 20.60 -0.38 21.08
CA SER A 240 20.15 -0.57 22.47
C SER A 240 19.16 0.53 22.90
N GLY A 241 18.00 0.13 23.41
CA GLY A 241 16.89 1.05 23.74
C GLY A 241 16.10 1.56 22.53
N GLY A 242 16.40 1.08 21.32
CA GLY A 242 15.76 1.46 20.06
C GLY A 242 14.30 1.01 19.90
N PRO A 243 13.74 1.16 18.70
CA PRO A 243 12.42 0.65 18.35
C PRO A 243 12.30 -0.85 18.64
N ARG A 244 11.08 -1.33 18.87
CA ARG A 244 10.81 -2.78 18.85
C ARG A 244 10.64 -3.20 17.40
N VAL A 245 11.54 -4.03 16.90
CA VAL A 245 11.54 -4.46 15.50
C VAL A 245 11.38 -5.97 15.45
N ARG A 246 10.53 -6.46 14.53
CA ARG A 246 10.29 -7.88 14.31
C ARG A 246 10.19 -8.17 12.82
N CYS A 247 10.95 -9.15 12.36
CA CYS A 247 10.80 -9.66 11.00
C CYS A 247 9.75 -10.77 10.94
N TYR A 248 8.94 -10.74 9.89
CA TYR A 248 8.08 -11.84 9.45
C TYR A 248 8.46 -12.22 8.03
N ASP A 249 9.28 -13.26 7.95
CA ASP A 249 9.65 -13.97 6.74
C ASP A 249 9.89 -15.45 7.07
N TYR A 250 8.82 -16.24 6.98
CA TYR A 250 8.78 -17.62 7.46
C TYR A 250 8.59 -18.61 6.33
N ASP A 251 9.54 -19.53 6.19
CA ASP A 251 9.43 -20.70 5.34
C ASP A 251 8.84 -21.84 6.17
N ASP A 252 7.57 -22.13 5.89
CA ASP A 252 6.75 -23.07 6.65
C ASP A 252 6.89 -24.53 6.20
N ASP A 253 7.43 -24.77 5.01
CA ASP A 253 7.54 -26.11 4.43
C ASP A 253 8.98 -26.51 4.04
N GLY A 254 9.94 -25.58 4.11
CA GLY A 254 11.35 -25.81 3.77
C GLY A 254 11.59 -25.92 2.26
N ASP A 255 10.59 -25.63 1.43
CA ASP A 255 10.68 -25.73 -0.02
C ASP A 255 10.98 -24.36 -0.64
N SER A 256 12.21 -24.19 -1.11
CA SER A 256 12.63 -22.95 -1.79
C SER A 256 11.87 -22.61 -3.08
N THR A 257 11.02 -23.52 -3.58
CA THR A 257 10.19 -23.30 -4.76
C THR A 257 8.79 -22.80 -4.42
N THR A 258 8.37 -22.82 -3.16
CA THR A 258 7.10 -22.26 -2.69
C THR A 258 7.31 -20.86 -2.11
N GLU A 259 6.23 -20.07 -2.09
CA GLU A 259 6.27 -18.73 -1.51
C GLU A 259 6.23 -18.81 0.02
N ARG A 260 7.14 -18.08 0.65
CA ARG A 260 7.24 -17.96 2.11
C ARG A 260 6.03 -17.22 2.69
N MET A 261 5.69 -17.50 3.94
CA MET A 261 4.75 -16.68 4.70
C MET A 261 5.39 -15.37 5.11
N VAL A 262 4.86 -14.26 4.62
CA VAL A 262 5.42 -12.92 4.85
C VAL A 262 4.36 -11.93 5.34
N MET A 263 4.81 -10.88 6.02
CA MET A 263 3.98 -9.73 6.28
C MET A 263 3.94 -8.83 5.04
N HIS A 264 2.82 -8.83 4.32
CA HIS A 264 2.68 -8.06 3.07
C HIS A 264 1.87 -6.77 3.25
N SER A 265 1.67 -6.33 4.49
CA SER A 265 1.01 -5.08 4.83
C SER A 265 1.93 -3.88 4.68
N LYS A 266 1.30 -2.72 4.43
CA LYS A 266 2.01 -1.46 4.15
C LYS A 266 1.20 -0.34 4.81
N TYR A 267 1.41 -0.18 6.12
CA TYR A 267 0.74 0.88 6.87
C TYR A 267 1.57 1.46 8.01
N LEU A 268 1.30 2.73 8.29
CA LEU A 268 1.81 3.50 9.42
C LEU A 268 0.61 3.96 10.26
N LEU A 269 0.57 3.58 11.51
CA LEU A 269 -0.42 4.04 12.49
C LEU A 269 0.27 4.92 13.54
N ILE A 270 -0.27 6.10 13.76
CA ILE A 270 0.15 7.04 14.80
C ILE A 270 -1.02 7.21 15.77
N ASP A 271 -0.78 6.99 17.06
CA ASP A 271 -1.74 7.17 18.14
C ASP A 271 -1.13 8.06 19.22
N GLY A 272 -1.58 9.32 19.28
CA GLY A 272 -1.02 10.31 20.20
C GLY A 272 -1.05 11.71 19.61
N TRP A 273 -0.01 12.50 19.90
CA TRP A 273 0.07 13.88 19.45
C TRP A 273 0.60 13.97 18.02
N TYR A 274 -0.26 14.44 17.13
CA TYR A 274 0.02 14.56 15.71
C TYR A 274 -0.55 15.88 15.18
N TYR A 275 0.31 16.68 14.55
CA TYR A 275 -0.08 17.95 13.93
C TYR A 275 -0.81 18.89 14.91
N GLY A 276 -0.25 19.04 16.11
CA GLY A 276 -0.72 19.98 17.12
C GLY A 276 -1.95 19.55 17.92
N ARG A 277 -2.40 18.29 17.80
CA ARG A 277 -3.53 17.74 18.58
C ARG A 277 -3.38 16.25 18.83
N ARG A 278 -4.15 15.73 19.80
CA ARG A 278 -4.35 14.29 19.95
C ARG A 278 -5.15 13.74 18.78
N ASP A 279 -4.66 12.70 18.13
CA ASP A 279 -5.29 12.08 16.96
C ASP A 279 -4.89 10.60 16.84
N LYS A 280 -5.69 9.82 16.11
CA LYS A 280 -5.35 8.46 15.68
C LYS A 280 -5.40 8.41 14.16
N VAL A 281 -4.22 8.28 13.57
CA VAL A 281 -4.04 8.51 12.15
C VAL A 281 -3.35 7.33 11.49
N LEU A 282 -4.04 6.74 10.54
CA LEU A 282 -3.55 5.63 9.72
C LEU A 282 -3.14 6.17 8.35
N TRP A 283 -2.02 5.67 7.82
CA TRP A 283 -1.71 5.68 6.40
C TRP A 283 -1.57 4.24 5.94
N THR A 284 -2.31 3.82 4.91
CA THR A 284 -2.26 2.46 4.35
C THR A 284 -2.32 2.53 2.83
N GLY A 285 -1.68 1.59 2.14
CA GLY A 285 -1.66 1.64 0.67
C GLY A 285 -0.86 0.55 0.02
N SER A 286 -0.48 0.81 -1.22
CA SER A 286 0.31 -0.12 -2.03
C SER A 286 1.82 0.10 -1.91
N ALA A 287 2.25 1.28 -1.47
CA ALA A 287 3.65 1.68 -1.50
C ALA A 287 4.50 0.94 -0.46
N ASN A 288 5.48 0.18 -0.95
CA ASN A 288 6.66 -0.17 -0.15
C ASN A 288 7.40 1.11 0.23
N TYR A 289 8.07 1.12 1.39
CA TYR A 289 8.92 2.23 1.78
C TYR A 289 10.31 2.08 1.16
N SER A 290 10.34 1.98 -0.16
CA SER A 290 11.51 1.88 -1.01
C SER A 290 11.63 3.09 -1.94
N THR A 291 12.81 3.29 -2.55
CA THR A 291 13.01 4.38 -3.51
C THR A 291 12.04 4.28 -4.71
N PRO A 292 11.84 3.13 -5.37
CA PRO A 292 10.84 3.01 -6.44
C PRO A 292 9.43 3.36 -5.98
N GLY A 293 8.99 2.88 -4.80
CA GLY A 293 7.66 3.19 -4.25
C GLY A 293 7.39 4.69 -4.04
N LEU A 294 8.44 5.49 -3.82
CA LEU A 294 8.31 6.94 -3.74
C LEU A 294 8.50 7.64 -5.09
N ARG A 295 9.46 7.18 -5.90
CA ARG A 295 10.05 7.98 -7.00
C ARG A 295 9.65 7.56 -8.39
N SER A 296 9.26 6.30 -8.61
CA SER A 296 9.08 5.79 -9.97
C SER A 296 7.86 4.88 -10.14
N ASN A 297 7.38 4.19 -9.10
CA ASN A 297 6.19 3.36 -9.18
C ASN A 297 4.89 4.18 -9.15
N ASP A 298 3.86 3.68 -9.84
CA ASP A 298 2.51 4.13 -9.58
C ASP A 298 2.02 3.52 -8.26
N GLU A 299 1.70 4.36 -7.28
CA GLU A 299 1.22 3.93 -5.97
C GLU A 299 0.08 4.83 -5.48
N ALA A 300 -0.73 4.28 -4.58
CA ALA A 300 -1.71 5.03 -3.81
C ALA A 300 -1.46 4.82 -2.31
N LEU A 301 -1.51 5.92 -1.56
CA LEU A 301 -1.47 5.93 -0.09
C LEU A 301 -2.72 6.65 0.40
N LEU A 302 -3.46 6.01 1.30
CA LEU A 302 -4.67 6.54 1.90
C LEU A 302 -4.40 6.85 3.37
N LYS A 303 -4.57 8.11 3.75
CA LYS A 303 -4.70 8.55 5.14
C LYS A 303 -6.14 8.38 5.60
N VAL A 304 -6.35 7.88 6.82
CA VAL A 304 -7.65 7.78 7.48
C VAL A 304 -7.52 8.24 8.93
N ASN A 305 -8.37 9.19 9.32
CA ASN A 305 -8.56 9.66 10.69
C ASN A 305 -9.92 9.14 11.19
N ASP A 306 -9.92 7.92 11.69
CA ASP A 306 -11.12 7.25 12.19
C ASP A 306 -10.73 6.26 13.29
N ASP A 307 -11.37 6.37 14.46
CA ASP A 307 -11.00 5.61 15.65
C ASP A 307 -11.24 4.11 15.49
N ALA A 308 -12.32 3.72 14.81
CA ALA A 308 -12.64 2.30 14.58
C ALA A 308 -11.63 1.68 13.61
N THR A 309 -11.29 2.38 12.53
CA THR A 309 -10.26 1.96 11.57
C THR A 309 -8.89 1.87 12.24
N ALA A 310 -8.53 2.86 13.06
CA ALA A 310 -7.28 2.83 13.81
C ALA A 310 -7.23 1.65 14.81
N ALA A 311 -8.33 1.35 15.50
CA ALA A 311 -8.42 0.19 16.40
C ALA A 311 -8.29 -1.14 15.65
N ALA A 312 -8.92 -1.28 14.48
CA ALA A 312 -8.80 -2.48 13.65
C ALA A 312 -7.36 -2.71 13.18
N TYR A 313 -6.70 -1.65 12.69
CA TYR A 313 -5.28 -1.73 12.29
C TYR A 313 -4.34 -1.95 13.48
N ARG A 314 -4.68 -1.43 14.66
CA ARG A 314 -3.94 -1.75 15.89
C ARG A 314 -4.05 -3.23 16.24
N SER A 315 -5.26 -3.80 16.20
CA SER A 315 -5.47 -5.22 16.46
C SER A 315 -4.74 -6.10 15.44
N ASN A 316 -4.77 -5.71 14.16
CA ASN A 316 -3.99 -6.39 13.11
C ASN A 316 -2.49 -6.33 13.40
N PHE A 317 -1.97 -5.15 13.79
CA PHE A 317 -0.56 -4.98 14.14
C PHE A 317 -0.14 -5.91 15.28
N ASP A 318 -0.94 -5.95 16.35
CA ASP A 318 -0.64 -6.80 17.51
C ASP A 318 -0.67 -8.29 17.12
N ALA A 319 -1.60 -8.72 16.27
CA ALA A 319 -1.67 -10.09 15.76
C ALA A 319 -0.45 -10.47 14.89
N VAL A 320 -0.11 -9.66 13.89
CA VAL A 320 1.03 -9.95 13.00
C VAL A 320 2.36 -9.85 13.75
N SER A 321 2.48 -8.96 14.74
CA SER A 321 3.66 -8.85 15.61
C SER A 321 3.84 -10.10 16.48
N GLY A 322 2.74 -10.67 16.98
CA GLY A 322 2.73 -11.92 17.74
C GLY A 322 3.05 -13.15 16.89
N ALA A 323 2.63 -13.16 15.63
CA ALA A 323 2.88 -14.25 14.68
C ALA A 323 4.23 -14.15 13.95
N ALA A 324 4.96 -13.03 14.09
CA ALA A 324 6.19 -12.78 13.35
C ALA A 324 7.29 -13.80 13.65
N VAL A 325 7.76 -14.47 12.60
CA VAL A 325 8.89 -15.42 12.59
C VAL A 325 9.86 -15.00 11.49
N PRO A 326 11.17 -14.82 11.77
CA PRO A 326 11.89 -15.15 13.01
C PRO A 326 11.65 -14.15 14.17
N GLY A 327 10.82 -13.14 13.99
CA GLY A 327 10.46 -12.20 15.04
C GLY A 327 11.65 -11.31 15.40
N ALA A 328 12.07 -11.30 16.67
CA ALA A 328 13.21 -10.50 17.12
C ALA A 328 14.57 -11.12 16.78
N ALA A 329 14.61 -12.37 16.30
CA ALA A 329 15.82 -13.01 15.78
C ALA A 329 16.04 -12.67 14.30
N ASP A 330 15.80 -11.41 13.92
CA ASP A 330 15.76 -10.93 12.53
C ASP A 330 17.12 -10.59 11.92
N ASN A 331 18.20 -10.97 12.60
CA ASN A 331 19.56 -10.90 12.06
C ASN A 331 19.87 -12.09 11.16
N VAL A 332 19.00 -12.33 10.18
CA VAL A 332 19.13 -13.39 9.17
C VAL A 332 19.08 -12.78 7.77
N THR A 333 19.55 -13.53 6.77
CA THR A 333 19.71 -13.03 5.40
C THR A 333 18.38 -12.62 4.78
N GLU A 334 17.34 -13.41 5.05
CA GLU A 334 15.98 -13.22 4.53
C GLU A 334 15.44 -11.84 4.94
N CYS A 335 15.61 -11.49 6.22
CA CYS A 335 15.22 -10.22 6.80
C CYS A 335 16.18 -9.06 6.47
N LYS A 336 17.33 -9.32 5.82
CA LYS A 336 18.38 -8.34 5.51
C LYS A 336 18.68 -8.27 4.00
N SER A 337 17.62 -8.13 3.21
CA SER A 337 17.65 -8.13 1.75
C SER A 337 17.15 -6.83 1.12
#